data_AF-A0A1S2KLS7-F1
#
_entry.id   AF-A0A1S2KLS7-F1
#
_cell.length_a   1.000
_cell.length_b   1.000
_cell.length_c   1.000
_cell.angle_alpha   90.00
_cell.angle_beta   90.00
_cell.angle_gamma   90.00
#
_symmetry.space_group_name_H-M   'P 1'
#
loop_
_entity.id
_entity.type
_entity.pdbx_description
1 polymer ?
#
loop_
_entity_poly.entity_id
_entity_poly.type
_entity_poly.pdbx_seq_one_letter_code
_entity_poly.pdbx_strand_id
1 'polypeptide(L)' 'MPFRFRASIARPGDALLLASTGLAEPLRCEPALAAELATRWAPTGPGEPPGLAAFLADTQLRVKGYADDRTAAGVWEA' A
#
# COMPACT_ATOMS: atom_id res chain seq x y z
N MET A 1 27.28 3.43 -0.22
CA MET A 1 26.60 4.18 0.88
C MET A 1 26.20 3.18 1.95
N PRO A 2 26.19 3.53 3.25
CA PRO A 2 25.74 2.61 4.29
C PRO A 2 24.25 2.30 4.13
N PHE A 3 23.85 1.08 4.48
CA PHE A 3 22.46 0.68 4.52
C PHE A 3 21.70 1.52 5.57
N ARG A 4 20.48 1.96 5.26
CA ARG A 4 19.63 2.75 6.16
C ARG A 4 18.41 1.95 6.55
N PHE A 5 18.24 1.72 7.85
CA PHE A 5 17.01 1.14 8.40
C PHE A 5 15.93 2.20 8.53
N ARG A 6 14.67 1.81 8.29
CA ARG A 6 13.47 2.56 8.66
C ARG A 6 12.55 1.62 9.43
N ALA A 7 12.41 1.87 10.72
CA ALA A 7 11.50 1.11 11.58
C ALA A 7 10.14 1.83 11.66
N SER A 8 9.06 1.06 11.65
CA SER A 8 7.69 1.55 11.91
C SER A 8 7.00 0.54 12.82
N ILE A 9 6.17 1.04 13.73
CA ILE A 9 5.38 0.24 14.66
C ILE A 9 3.92 0.33 14.19
N ALA A 10 3.36 -0.79 13.74
CA ALA A 10 1.96 -0.89 13.34
C ALA A 10 1.04 -1.00 14.57
N ARG A 11 -0.20 -0.52 14.45
CA ARG A 11 -1.30 -0.77 15.39
C ARG A 11 -2.19 -1.88 14.85
N PRO A 12 -3.01 -2.53 15.69
CA PRO A 12 -4.01 -3.50 15.21
C PRO A 12 -4.87 -2.90 14.09
N GLY A 13 -4.94 -3.60 12.96
CA GLY A 13 -5.66 -3.14 11.76
C GLY A 13 -4.85 -2.23 10.83
N ASP A 14 -3.63 -1.84 11.18
CA ASP A 14 -2.74 -1.14 10.24
C ASP A 14 -2.15 -2.11 9.22
N ALA A 15 -1.82 -1.56 8.05
CA ALA A 15 -0.97 -2.21 7.06
C ALA A 15 0.31 -1.40 6.83
N LEU A 16 1.47 -2.06 6.88
CA LEU A 16 2.75 -1.49 6.46
C LEU A 16 2.99 -1.81 4.98
N LEU A 17 3.19 -0.78 4.16
CA LEU A 17 3.46 -0.93 2.72
C LEU A 17 4.87 -0.44 2.38
N LEU A 18 5.70 -1.33 1.85
CA LEU A 18 6.94 -1.00 1.16
C LEU A 18 6.66 -0.94 -0.35
N ALA A 19 6.99 0.16 -1.00
CA ALA A 19 6.67 0.36 -2.40
C ALA A 19 7.77 1.09 -3.19
N SER A 20 7.88 0.79 -4.48
CA SER A 20 8.67 1.60 -5.43
C SER A 20 8.07 3.01 -5.57
N THR A 21 8.82 3.93 -6.19
CA THR A 21 8.35 5.29 -6.44
C THR A 21 7.07 5.31 -7.28
N GLY A 22 6.92 4.41 -8.25
CA GLY A 22 5.73 4.31 -9.12
C GLY A 22 4.41 4.05 -8.40
N LEU A 23 4.44 3.59 -7.14
CA LEU A 23 3.26 3.49 -6.26
C LEU A 23 3.33 4.46 -5.07
N ALA A 24 4.51 4.67 -4.49
CA ALA A 24 4.67 5.51 -3.30
C ALA A 24 4.43 7.00 -3.59
N GLU A 25 4.74 7.48 -4.79
CA GLU A 25 4.49 8.86 -5.19
C GLU A 25 3.00 9.18 -5.36
N PRO A 26 2.21 8.45 -6.17
CA PRO A 26 0.78 8.71 -6.26
C PRO A 26 0.07 8.51 -4.91
N LEU A 27 0.50 7.56 -4.08
CA LEU A 27 -0.06 7.42 -2.72
C LEU A 27 0.10 8.68 -1.84
N ARG A 28 1.19 9.43 -2.02
CA ARG A 28 1.46 10.67 -1.25
C ARG A 28 0.81 11.90 -1.87
N CYS A 29 0.76 11.96 -3.20
CA CYS A 29 0.31 13.15 -3.92
C CYS A 29 -1.19 13.14 -4.24
N GLU A 30 -1.84 11.97 -4.22
CA GLU A 30 -3.21 11.77 -4.68
C GLU A 30 -4.08 11.18 -3.56
N PRO A 31 -4.71 12.03 -2.72
CA PRO A 31 -5.48 11.57 -1.56
C PRO A 31 -6.60 10.58 -1.92
N ALA A 32 -7.18 10.71 -3.11
CA ALA A 32 -8.21 9.81 -3.61
C ALA A 32 -7.71 8.37 -3.76
N LEU A 33 -6.46 8.16 -4.20
CA LEU A 33 -5.89 6.82 -4.30
C LEU A 33 -5.72 6.20 -2.90
N ALA A 34 -5.17 6.96 -1.96
CA ALA A 34 -4.97 6.50 -0.59
C ALA A 34 -6.31 6.13 0.08
N ALA A 35 -7.34 6.96 -0.11
CA ALA A 35 -8.68 6.71 0.42
C ALA A 35 -9.34 5.47 -0.20
N GLU A 36 -9.19 5.27 -1.52
CA GLU A 36 -9.72 4.10 -2.22
C GLU A 36 -9.05 2.81 -1.73
N LEU A 37 -7.71 2.79 -1.61
CA LEU A 37 -6.99 1.65 -1.08
C LEU A 37 -7.37 1.35 0.38
N ALA A 38 -7.49 2.39 1.22
CA ALA A 38 -7.94 2.24 2.60
C ALA A 38 -9.36 1.63 2.68
N THR A 39 -10.24 1.99 1.74
CA THR A 39 -11.60 1.44 1.68
C THR A 39 -11.60 -0.02 1.23
N ARG A 40 -10.80 -0.38 0.21
CA ARG A 40 -10.73 -1.75 -0.32
C ARG A 40 -10.02 -2.73 0.61
N TRP A 41 -9.01 -2.24 1.32
CA TRP A 41 -8.27 -3.01 2.30
C TRP A 41 -8.83 -2.86 3.71
N ALA A 42 -9.98 -2.17 3.85
CA ALA A 42 -10.69 -2.13 5.09
C ALA A 42 -11.00 -3.56 5.52
N PRO A 43 -10.61 -3.96 6.74
CA PRO A 43 -10.69 -5.34 7.16
C PRO A 43 -12.13 -5.86 7.13
N THR A 44 -12.35 -7.03 6.52
CA THR A 44 -13.54 -7.85 6.74
C THR A 44 -13.52 -8.56 8.09
N GLY A 45 -12.34 -8.65 8.70
CA GLY A 45 -12.05 -9.10 10.07
C GLY A 45 -10.66 -8.60 10.54
N PRO A 46 -10.32 -8.67 11.84
CA PRO A 46 -9.08 -8.11 12.38
C PRO A 46 -7.83 -8.62 11.66
N GLY A 47 -7.03 -7.68 11.12
CA GLY A 47 -5.76 -7.96 10.41
C GLY A 47 -5.86 -8.85 9.18
N GLU A 48 -7.05 -9.07 8.62
CA GLU A 48 -7.21 -9.88 7.42
C GLU A 48 -6.70 -9.12 6.19
N PRO A 49 -5.64 -9.60 5.50
CA PRO A 49 -5.16 -8.97 4.28
C PRO A 49 -6.10 -9.26 3.10
N PRO A 50 -6.12 -8.40 2.07
CA PRO A 50 -6.78 -8.73 0.82
C PRO A 50 -6.15 -9.99 0.20
N GLY A 51 -6.97 -10.79 -0.50
CA GLY A 51 -6.44 -11.90 -1.30
C GLY A 51 -5.44 -11.42 -2.35
N LEU A 52 -4.47 -12.27 -2.73
CA LEU A 52 -3.36 -11.88 -3.61
C LEU A 52 -3.81 -11.21 -4.91
N ALA A 53 -4.87 -11.73 -5.55
CA ALA A 53 -5.41 -11.14 -6.78
C ALA A 53 -5.95 -9.71 -6.56
N ALA A 54 -6.65 -9.48 -5.44
CA ALA A 54 -7.16 -8.17 -5.08
C ALA A 54 -6.00 -7.20 -4.78
N PHE A 55 -4.99 -7.64 -4.02
CA PHE A 55 -3.79 -6.85 -3.75
C PHE A 55 -3.09 -6.40 -5.04
N LEU A 56 -2.89 -7.32 -5.99
CA LEU A 56 -2.26 -7.01 -7.27
C LEU A 56 -3.11 -6.07 -8.13
N ALA A 57 -4.44 -6.20 -8.11
CA ALA A 57 -5.33 -5.31 -8.84
C ALA A 57 -5.33 -3.90 -8.23
N ASP A 58 -5.39 -3.80 -6.90
CA ASP A 58 -5.46 -2.55 -6.17
C ASP A 58 -4.17 -1.73 -6.28
N THR A 59 -3.01 -2.39 -6.18
CA THR A 59 -1.72 -1.74 -6.38
C THR A 59 -1.50 -1.25 -7.82
N GLN A 60 -2.32 -1.69 -8.78
CA GLN A 60 -2.32 -1.24 -10.18
C GLN A 60 -3.34 -0.13 -10.48
N LEU A 61 -4.09 0.37 -9.49
CA LEU A 61 -5.05 1.47 -9.69
C LEU A 61 -4.37 2.68 -10.35
N ARG A 62 -4.90 3.07 -11.51
CA ARG A 62 -4.29 4.09 -12.35
C ARG A 62 -4.61 5.47 -11.80
N VAL A 63 -3.59 6.30 -11.72
CA VAL A 63 -3.76 7.73 -11.47
C VAL A 63 -3.10 8.50 -12.61
N LYS A 64 -3.80 9.51 -13.12
CA LYS A 64 -3.32 10.29 -14.26
C LYS A 64 -1.97 10.93 -13.90
N GLY A 65 -1.00 10.83 -14.81
CA GLY A 65 0.35 11.36 -14.59
C GLY A 65 1.33 10.37 -13.95
N TYR A 66 0.87 9.19 -13.49
CA TYR A 66 1.73 8.17 -12.88
C TYR A 66 1.67 6.86 -13.69
N ALA A 67 2.72 6.60 -14.44
CA ALA A 67 2.82 5.44 -15.34
C ALA A 67 4.05 4.54 -15.06
N ASP A 68 4.83 4.86 -14.03
CA ASP A 68 6.03 4.12 -13.68
C ASP A 68 5.73 2.71 -13.16
N ASP A 69 6.73 1.84 -13.28
CA ASP A 69 6.67 0.48 -12.77
C ASP A 69 6.41 0.44 -11.26
N ARG A 70 5.55 -0.49 -10.87
CA ARG A 70 5.09 -0.64 -9.49
C ARG A 70 5.64 -1.91 -8.87
N THR A 71 6.18 -1.77 -7.68
CA THR A 71 6.55 -2.87 -6.79
C THR A 71 5.96 -2.56 -5.42
N ALA A 72 5.37 -3.56 -4.78
CA ALA A 72 4.71 -3.41 -3.49
C ALA A 72 4.88 -4.68 -2.65
N ALA A 73 5.13 -4.51 -1.36
CA ALA A 73 5.07 -5.56 -0.35
C ALA A 73 4.29 -5.00 0.85
N GLY A 74 3.21 -5.69 1.23
CA GLY A 74 2.36 -5.31 2.37
C GLY A 74 2.52 -6.29 3.53
N VAL A 75 2.45 -5.77 4.75
CA VAL A 75 2.36 -6.55 6.00
C VAL A 75 1.15 -6.00 6.77
N TRP A 76 0.20 -6.86 7.10
CA TRP A 76 -0.98 -6.51 7.90
C TRP A 76 -0.77 -6.96 9.33
N GLU A 77 -1.15 -6.10 10.29
CA GLU A 77 -1.13 -6.49 11.70
C GLU A 77 -2.48 -7.03 12.17
N ALA A 78 -2.41 -8.18 12.85
CA ALA A 78 -3.52 -8.95 13.43
C ALA A 78 -4.08 -8.32 14.71
#